data_AF-A0AAU9CBF6-F1
#
_entry.id   AF-A0AAU9CBF6-F1
#
_cell.length_a   1.000
_cell.length_b   1.000
_cell.length_c   1.000
_cell.angle_alpha   90.00
_cell.angle_beta   90.00
_cell.angle_gamma   90.00
#
_symmetry.space_group_name_H-M   'P 1'
#
loop_
_entity.id
_entity.type
_entity.pdbx_description
1 polymer ?
#
loop_
_entity_poly.entity_id
_entity_poly.type
_entity_poly.pdbx_seq_one_letter_code
_entity_poly.pdbx_strand_id
1 'polypeptide(L)'
;MAQALSAAKDAQSAATIARGYGLVDDEGNLATTPRPVTIDGVEVPFGLVGILHDPKADGSGMAGLTFAALAAADTSSYGDVPAESWVDSVARTHLAENILPGLPDGLPQLIVSVRKAYRSDEGALESCEDSLWLLSDGEIGLNARPDLPATGTLYEGFAQDPSYERTWKGTPEPWWTRDGLLVGYSGTPQLTEPAALVPAFCL
;
A
#
# COMPACT_ATOMS: atom_id res chain seq x y z
N MET A 1 8.00 13.89 12.39
CA MET A 1 7.41 14.24 11.09
C MET A 1 6.01 13.66 10.93
N ALA A 2 5.83 12.33 10.80
CA ALA A 2 4.52 11.72 10.58
C ALA A 2 3.50 12.02 11.70
N GLN A 3 3.92 11.96 12.96
CA GLN A 3 3.11 12.42 14.10
C GLN A 3 2.69 13.90 14.02
N ALA A 4 3.55 14.78 13.48
CA ALA A 4 3.22 16.19 13.33
C ALA A 4 2.18 16.41 12.23
N LEU A 5 2.27 15.64 11.13
CA LEU A 5 1.25 15.63 10.08
C LEU A 5 -0.07 15.08 10.60
N SER A 6 -0.04 13.94 11.31
CA SER A 6 -1.23 13.33 11.89
C SER A 6 -1.94 14.24 12.91
N ALA A 7 -1.20 15.15 13.56
CA ALA A 7 -1.74 16.16 14.47
C ALA A 7 -2.18 17.46 13.77
N ALA A 8 -2.06 17.56 12.45
CA ALA A 8 -2.49 18.74 11.69
C ALA A 8 -4.01 18.93 11.81
N LYS A 9 -4.43 20.19 12.03
CA LYS A 9 -5.84 20.54 12.25
C LYS A 9 -6.67 20.52 10.97
N ASP A 10 -6.02 20.72 9.83
CA ASP A 10 -6.62 20.81 8.51
C ASP A 10 -5.57 20.51 7.42
N ALA A 11 -6.05 20.34 6.18
CA ALA A 11 -5.22 20.06 5.02
C ALA A 11 -4.16 21.14 4.76
N GLN A 12 -4.47 22.41 5.05
CA GLN A 12 -3.54 23.52 4.84
C GLN A 12 -2.34 23.45 5.80
N SER A 13 -2.61 23.13 7.06
CA SER A 13 -1.59 22.92 8.09
C SER A 13 -0.74 21.70 7.75
N ALA A 14 -1.36 20.62 7.29
CA ALA A 14 -0.67 19.42 6.85
C ALA A 14 0.27 19.70 5.67
N ALA A 15 -0.21 20.44 4.65
CA ALA A 15 0.61 20.84 3.51
C ALA A 15 1.79 21.74 3.92
N THR A 16 1.60 22.65 4.88
CA THR A 16 2.68 23.49 5.41
C THR A 16 3.75 22.66 6.12
N ILE A 17 3.31 21.71 6.95
CA ILE A 17 4.20 20.78 7.65
C ILE A 17 4.95 19.91 6.62
N ALA A 18 4.25 19.36 5.63
CA ALA A 18 4.83 18.49 4.61
C ALA A 18 5.90 19.20 3.78
N ARG A 19 5.66 20.44 3.35
CA ARG A 19 6.66 21.28 2.68
C ARG A 19 7.86 21.56 3.57
N GLY A 20 7.64 21.86 4.85
CA GLY A 20 8.72 22.09 5.82
C GLY A 20 9.66 20.89 5.99
N TYR A 21 9.19 19.68 5.68
CA TYR A 21 9.99 18.45 5.67
C TYR A 21 10.44 18.00 4.28
N GLY A 22 10.18 18.79 3.22
CA GLY A 22 10.52 18.44 1.85
C GLY A 22 9.77 17.21 1.32
N LEU A 23 8.57 16.94 1.84
CA LEU A 23 7.70 15.85 1.37
C LEU A 23 6.81 16.26 0.20
N VAL A 24 6.65 17.57 0.01
CA VAL A 24 5.85 18.19 -1.03
C VAL A 24 6.66 19.35 -1.60
N ASP A 25 6.67 19.51 -2.93
CA ASP A 25 7.31 20.65 -3.60
C ASP A 25 6.45 21.92 -3.56
N ASP A 26 6.91 22.99 -4.22
CA ASP A 26 6.20 24.27 -4.24
C ASP A 26 4.89 24.16 -5.05
N GLU A 27 4.86 23.28 -6.05
CA GLU A 27 3.71 22.97 -6.89
C GLU A 27 2.67 22.05 -6.21
N GLY A 28 3.02 21.41 -5.09
CA GLY A 28 2.13 20.52 -4.36
C GLY A 28 2.29 19.03 -4.70
N ASN A 29 3.31 18.67 -5.49
CA ASN A 29 3.62 17.29 -5.83
C ASN A 29 4.38 16.61 -4.69
N LEU A 30 4.16 15.29 -4.53
CA LEU A 30 4.89 14.51 -3.56
C LEU A 30 6.36 14.36 -3.97
N ALA A 31 7.23 14.37 -2.95
CA ALA A 31 8.63 14.06 -3.13
C ALA A 31 8.81 12.63 -3.67
N THR A 32 9.50 12.52 -4.80
CA THR A 32 9.66 11.26 -5.54
C THR A 32 10.90 10.46 -5.13
N THR A 33 11.72 10.99 -4.21
CA THR A 33 12.95 10.31 -3.77
C THR A 33 12.60 9.04 -2.99
N PRO A 34 13.02 7.85 -3.46
CA PRO A 34 12.77 6.61 -2.75
C PRO A 34 13.46 6.59 -1.38
N ARG A 35 12.80 5.94 -0.42
CA ARG A 35 13.32 5.66 0.92
C ARG A 35 13.56 4.16 1.03
N PRO A 36 14.82 3.70 0.99
CA PRO A 36 15.12 2.28 1.12
C PRO A 36 14.77 1.77 2.52
N VAL A 37 14.16 0.59 2.57
CA VAL A 37 13.91 -0.18 3.80
C VAL A 37 14.56 -1.54 3.63
N THR A 38 15.41 -1.94 4.58
CA THR A 38 16.03 -3.26 4.57
C THR A 38 15.09 -4.30 5.18
N ILE A 39 14.62 -5.25 4.38
CA ILE A 39 13.76 -6.36 4.80
C ILE A 39 14.57 -7.64 4.68
N ASP A 40 14.84 -8.31 5.80
CA ASP A 40 15.67 -9.54 5.86
C ASP A 40 17.01 -9.44 5.09
N GLY A 41 17.65 -8.27 5.17
CA GLY A 41 18.93 -7.99 4.51
C GLY A 41 18.83 -7.59 3.02
N VAL A 42 17.62 -7.50 2.46
CA VAL A 42 17.36 -7.00 1.10
C VAL A 42 16.86 -5.57 1.16
N GLU A 43 17.43 -4.69 0.36
CA GLU A 43 16.97 -3.29 0.27
C GLU A 43 15.77 -3.18 -0.68
N VAL A 44 14.64 -2.70 -0.15
CA VAL A 44 13.41 -2.46 -0.90
C VAL A 44 13.14 -0.95 -0.93
N PRO A 45 13.06 -0.30 -2.10
CA PRO A 45 12.73 1.12 -2.20
C PRO A 45 11.25 1.37 -1.91
N PHE A 46 10.93 2.31 -1.02
CA PHE A 46 9.57 2.79 -0.77
C PHE A 46 9.40 4.25 -1.24
N GLY A 47 8.29 4.53 -1.92
CA GLY A 47 7.89 5.88 -2.31
C GLY A 47 6.82 6.43 -1.37
N LEU A 48 6.83 7.75 -1.15
CA LEU A 48 5.70 8.43 -0.51
C LEU A 48 4.54 8.47 -1.51
N VAL A 49 3.39 7.90 -1.13
CA VAL A 49 2.21 7.83 -2.01
C VAL A 49 1.01 8.61 -1.47
N GLY A 50 0.99 8.97 -0.18
CA GLY A 50 -0.11 9.74 0.39
C GLY A 50 0.26 10.50 1.65
N ILE A 51 -0.48 11.57 1.92
CA ILE A 51 -0.37 12.39 3.14
C ILE A 51 -1.78 12.55 3.70
N LEU A 52 -1.99 12.17 4.97
CA LEU A 52 -3.34 12.16 5.58
C LEU A 52 -4.37 11.36 4.76
N HIS A 53 -3.92 10.32 4.05
CA HIS A 53 -4.76 9.55 3.13
C HIS A 53 -5.57 8.47 3.85
N ASP A 54 -4.93 7.73 4.75
CA ASP A 54 -5.52 6.55 5.37
C ASP A 54 -6.04 6.84 6.79
N PRO A 55 -7.29 6.49 7.12
CA PRO A 55 -7.81 6.62 8.47
C PRO A 55 -7.18 5.59 9.39
N LYS A 56 -6.77 6.02 10.59
CA LYS A 56 -6.26 5.11 11.61
C LYS A 56 -7.32 4.12 12.05
N ALA A 57 -6.89 2.90 12.33
CA ALA A 57 -7.75 1.83 12.82
C ALA A 57 -8.45 2.22 14.13
N ASP A 58 -7.71 2.84 15.05
CA ASP A 58 -8.18 3.29 16.38
C ASP A 58 -9.19 4.45 16.36
N GLY A 59 -9.47 5.02 15.19
CA GLY A 59 -10.42 6.12 15.01
C GLY A 59 -9.88 7.49 15.47
N SER A 60 -8.59 7.62 15.80
CA SER A 60 -8.01 8.87 16.30
C SER A 60 -7.76 9.93 15.21
N GLY A 61 -8.13 9.67 13.95
CA GLY A 61 -7.93 10.56 12.81
C GLY A 61 -7.24 9.84 11.64
N MET A 62 -6.41 10.59 10.89
CA MET A 62 -5.67 10.08 9.73
C MET A 62 -4.21 9.77 10.09
N ALA A 63 -3.65 8.72 9.47
CA ALA A 63 -2.22 8.48 9.46
C ALA A 63 -1.48 9.63 8.77
N GLY A 64 -0.27 9.97 9.21
CA GLY A 64 0.45 11.12 8.70
C GLY A 64 0.95 10.91 7.28
N LEU A 65 1.55 9.75 7.04
CA LEU A 65 2.22 9.39 5.78
C LEU A 65 1.85 7.99 5.35
N THR A 66 1.69 7.78 4.05
CA THR A 66 1.56 6.45 3.45
C THR A 66 2.73 6.20 2.51
N PHE A 67 3.42 5.08 2.71
CA PHE A 67 4.51 4.61 1.86
C PHE A 67 4.08 3.34 1.13
N ALA A 68 4.46 3.21 -0.13
CA ALA A 68 4.30 1.98 -0.90
C ALA A 68 5.62 1.56 -1.53
N ALA A 69 5.86 0.26 -1.62
CA ALA A 69 7.05 -0.27 -2.25
C ALA A 69 7.06 0.06 -3.75
N LEU A 70 8.24 0.42 -4.27
CA LEU A 70 8.50 0.66 -5.70
C LEU A 70 9.09 -0.57 -6.38
N ALA A 71 9.48 -1.57 -5.59
CA ALA A 71 9.86 -2.90 -6.03
C ALA A 71 9.19 -3.93 -5.11
N ALA A 72 9.11 -5.18 -5.57
CA ALA A 72 8.55 -6.26 -4.79
C ALA A 72 9.40 -6.50 -3.53
N ALA A 73 8.73 -6.63 -2.39
CA ALA A 73 9.39 -6.98 -1.13
C ALA A 73 9.64 -8.49 -1.04
N ASP A 74 8.72 -9.28 -1.59
CA ASP A 74 8.83 -10.74 -1.73
C ASP A 74 7.86 -11.22 -2.81
N THR A 75 7.73 -12.53 -2.99
CA THR A 75 6.74 -13.19 -3.84
C THR A 75 5.89 -14.17 -3.05
N SER A 76 4.58 -14.20 -3.30
CA SER A 76 3.64 -15.18 -2.74
C SER A 76 2.48 -15.40 -3.69
N SER A 77 1.74 -16.51 -3.52
CA SER A 77 0.38 -16.60 -4.04
C SER A 77 -0.50 -15.55 -3.36
N TYR A 78 -1.57 -15.16 -4.06
CA TYR A 78 -2.62 -14.36 -3.42
C TYR A 78 -3.41 -15.23 -2.45
N GLY A 79 -3.77 -16.45 -2.86
CA GLY A 79 -4.55 -17.38 -2.06
C GLY A 79 -4.28 -18.85 -2.37
N ASP A 80 -4.81 -19.75 -1.55
CA ASP A 80 -4.66 -21.21 -1.73
C ASP A 80 -5.83 -21.85 -2.49
N VAL A 81 -6.87 -21.06 -2.77
CA VAL A 81 -8.06 -21.46 -3.53
C VAL A 81 -8.38 -20.44 -4.63
N PRO A 82 -9.20 -20.80 -5.65
CA PRO A 82 -9.48 -19.92 -6.79
C PRO A 82 -10.26 -18.63 -6.48
N ALA A 83 -10.81 -18.48 -5.28
CA ALA A 83 -11.49 -17.28 -4.82
C ALA A 83 -11.25 -17.12 -3.31
N GLU A 84 -10.73 -15.97 -2.90
CA GLU A 84 -10.42 -15.67 -1.50
C GLU A 84 -10.51 -14.16 -1.26
N SER A 85 -11.15 -13.78 -0.16
CA SER A 85 -11.20 -12.40 0.29
C SER A 85 -9.84 -11.94 0.79
N TRP A 86 -9.59 -10.64 0.85
CA TRP A 86 -8.32 -10.11 1.37
C TRP A 86 -7.99 -10.61 2.78
N VAL A 87 -9.00 -10.64 3.67
CA VAL A 87 -8.77 -10.90 5.10
C VAL A 87 -8.32 -12.33 5.37
N ASP A 88 -8.70 -13.26 4.50
CA ASP A 88 -8.35 -14.67 4.54
C ASP A 88 -7.16 -15.02 3.63
N SER A 89 -6.67 -14.06 2.85
CA SER A 89 -5.68 -14.30 1.81
C SER A 89 -4.31 -14.76 2.34
N VAL A 90 -3.68 -15.68 1.59
CA VAL A 90 -2.30 -16.09 1.80
C VAL A 90 -1.35 -14.89 1.72
N ALA A 91 -1.58 -13.98 0.76
CA ALA A 91 -0.77 -12.78 0.62
C ALA A 91 -0.78 -11.91 1.89
N ARG A 92 -1.96 -11.68 2.50
CA ARG A 92 -2.07 -10.91 3.75
C ARG A 92 -1.36 -11.60 4.90
N THR A 93 -1.50 -12.92 5.01
CA THR A 93 -0.81 -13.73 6.02
C THR A 93 0.71 -13.64 5.85
N HIS A 94 1.21 -13.78 4.61
CA HIS A 94 2.64 -13.65 4.28
C HIS A 94 3.19 -12.27 4.61
N LEU A 95 2.43 -11.19 4.34
CA LEU A 95 2.83 -9.85 4.78
C LEU A 95 3.02 -9.77 6.30
N ALA A 96 2.09 -10.34 7.07
CA ALA A 96 2.10 -10.25 8.53
C ALA A 96 3.16 -11.15 9.19
N GLU A 97 3.39 -12.35 8.65
CA GLU A 97 4.24 -13.37 9.26
C GLU A 97 5.67 -13.38 8.73
N ASN A 98 5.90 -12.88 7.51
CA ASN A 98 7.21 -12.94 6.86
C ASN A 98 7.79 -11.55 6.59
N ILE A 99 7.02 -10.62 6.04
CA ILE A 99 7.57 -9.31 5.65
C ILE A 99 7.62 -8.33 6.83
N LEU A 100 6.54 -8.22 7.60
CA LEU A 100 6.46 -7.30 8.74
C LEU A 100 7.53 -7.58 9.81
N PRO A 101 7.81 -8.83 10.20
CA PRO A 101 8.86 -9.13 11.18
C PRO A 101 10.29 -8.88 10.65
N GLY A 102 10.48 -8.91 9.32
CA GLY A 102 11.77 -8.65 8.67
C GLY A 102 12.13 -7.17 8.53
N LEU A 103 11.22 -6.26 8.89
CA LEU A 103 11.47 -4.81 8.89
C LEU A 103 12.57 -4.42 9.87
N PRO A 104 13.30 -3.31 9.62
CA PRO A 104 14.40 -2.88 10.48
C PRO A 104 13.90 -2.46 11.86
N ASP A 105 14.73 -2.71 12.87
CA ASP A 105 14.47 -2.30 14.26
C ASP A 105 14.01 -0.84 14.37
N GLY A 106 12.97 -0.59 15.15
CA GLY A 106 12.41 0.73 15.35
C GLY A 106 11.31 1.10 14.35
N LEU A 107 11.30 0.55 13.13
CA LEU A 107 10.25 0.85 12.16
C LEU A 107 8.88 0.25 12.56
N PRO A 108 8.76 -1.02 12.98
CA PRO A 108 7.47 -1.58 13.39
C PRO A 108 6.76 -0.79 14.49
N GLN A 109 7.51 -0.16 15.40
CA GLN A 109 6.97 0.64 16.51
C GLN A 109 6.44 2.01 16.04
N LEU A 110 6.79 2.44 14.84
CA LEU A 110 6.32 3.67 14.23
C LEU A 110 5.14 3.42 13.28
N ILE A 111 4.94 2.17 12.84
CA ILE A 111 3.85 1.83 11.93
C ILE A 111 2.51 2.03 12.64
N VAL A 112 1.61 2.71 11.94
CA VAL A 112 0.25 2.97 12.38
C VAL A 112 -0.68 2.02 11.66
N SER A 113 -1.44 1.23 12.42
CA SER A 113 -2.51 0.40 11.87
C SER A 113 -3.63 1.29 11.30
N VAL A 114 -4.08 0.99 10.09
CA VAL A 114 -5.09 1.76 9.35
C VAL A 114 -6.26 0.90 8.94
N ARG A 115 -7.41 1.53 8.69
CA ARG A 115 -8.59 0.85 8.18
C ARG A 115 -8.53 0.79 6.65
N LYS A 116 -8.52 -0.42 6.10
CA LYS A 116 -8.49 -0.67 4.65
C LYS A 116 -9.78 -1.32 4.19
N ALA A 117 -10.34 -0.84 3.09
CA ALA A 117 -11.52 -1.47 2.50
C ALA A 117 -11.10 -2.65 1.61
N TYR A 118 -11.93 -3.68 1.56
CA TYR A 118 -11.77 -4.85 0.69
C TYR A 118 -13.15 -5.35 0.24
N ARG A 119 -13.17 -6.24 -0.75
CA ARG A 119 -14.39 -6.92 -1.19
C ARG A 119 -14.48 -8.32 -0.58
N SER A 120 -15.61 -8.64 0.02
CA SER A 120 -15.92 -10.01 0.46
C SER A 120 -16.04 -10.94 -0.75
N ASP A 121 -16.12 -12.25 -0.51
CA ASP A 121 -16.32 -13.25 -1.57
C ASP A 121 -17.64 -13.03 -2.33
N GLU A 122 -18.66 -12.48 -1.67
CA GLU A 122 -19.95 -12.08 -2.25
C GLU A 122 -19.90 -10.71 -2.95
N GLY A 123 -18.75 -10.02 -2.92
CA GLY A 123 -18.55 -8.72 -3.55
C GLY A 123 -19.03 -7.52 -2.73
N ALA A 124 -19.37 -7.71 -1.44
CA ALA A 124 -19.72 -6.62 -0.54
C ALA A 124 -18.48 -5.81 -0.15
N LEU A 125 -18.62 -4.50 0.03
CA LEU A 125 -17.54 -3.66 0.52
C LEU A 125 -17.47 -3.75 2.05
N GLU A 126 -16.33 -4.24 2.54
CA GLU A 126 -16.04 -4.40 3.96
C GLU A 126 -14.75 -3.68 4.35
N SER A 127 -14.42 -3.67 5.63
CA SER A 127 -13.21 -3.02 6.14
C SER A 127 -12.46 -3.91 7.12
N CYS A 128 -11.13 -3.86 7.04
CA CYS A 128 -10.22 -4.55 7.94
C CYS A 128 -9.19 -3.55 8.50
N GLU A 129 -8.41 -4.01 9.48
CA GLU A 129 -7.32 -3.24 10.07
C GLU A 129 -5.99 -3.91 9.68
N ASP A 130 -5.08 -3.12 9.10
CA ASP A 130 -3.79 -3.61 8.64
C ASP A 130 -2.66 -2.63 9.01
N SER A 131 -1.51 -3.18 9.38
CA SER A 131 -0.25 -2.45 9.57
C SER A 131 0.64 -2.50 8.32
N LEU A 132 0.48 -3.54 7.50
CA LEU A 132 1.13 -3.75 6.22
C LEU A 132 0.10 -4.38 5.27
N TRP A 133 -0.10 -3.81 4.09
CA TRP A 133 -1.13 -4.28 3.14
C TRP A 133 -0.66 -4.20 1.69
N LEU A 134 -1.34 -4.89 0.78
CA LEU A 134 -1.20 -4.66 -0.67
C LEU A 134 -2.13 -3.54 -1.11
N LEU A 135 -1.67 -2.70 -2.04
CA LEU A 135 -2.49 -1.66 -2.65
C LEU A 135 -3.72 -2.26 -3.33
N SER A 136 -4.86 -1.58 -3.29
CA SER A 136 -6.06 -1.96 -4.05
C SER A 136 -6.03 -1.42 -5.48
N ASP A 137 -6.90 -1.95 -6.35
CA ASP A 137 -7.10 -1.43 -7.71
C ASP A 137 -7.50 0.05 -7.70
N GLY A 138 -8.44 0.44 -6.84
CA GLY A 138 -8.86 1.83 -6.66
C GLY A 138 -7.76 2.75 -6.14
N GLU A 139 -6.88 2.25 -5.26
CA GLU A 139 -5.75 3.00 -4.70
C GLU A 139 -4.68 3.38 -5.72
N ILE A 140 -4.57 2.56 -6.78
CA ILE A 140 -3.68 2.82 -7.90
C ILE A 140 -4.41 3.38 -9.12
N GLY A 141 -5.70 3.70 -9.02
CA GLY A 141 -6.46 4.30 -10.12
C GLY A 141 -6.85 3.32 -11.23
N LEU A 142 -6.74 2.02 -10.99
CA LEU A 142 -7.36 1.01 -11.82
C LEU A 142 -8.83 0.87 -11.46
N ASN A 143 -9.66 0.66 -12.48
CA ASN A 143 -11.07 0.33 -12.31
C ASN A 143 -11.36 -1.03 -12.95
N ALA A 144 -10.73 -2.08 -12.43
CA ALA A 144 -10.81 -3.43 -13.00
C ALA A 144 -12.19 -4.08 -12.81
N ARG A 145 -12.95 -3.63 -11.80
CA ARG A 145 -14.29 -4.12 -11.46
C ARG A 145 -15.27 -2.94 -11.34
N PRO A 146 -15.64 -2.30 -12.48
CA PRO A 146 -16.47 -1.09 -12.47
C PRO A 146 -17.90 -1.32 -11.98
N ASP A 147 -18.33 -2.58 -11.88
CA ASP A 147 -19.61 -3.02 -11.35
C ASP A 147 -19.63 -3.14 -9.82
N LEU A 148 -18.47 -3.10 -9.17
CA LEU A 148 -18.33 -3.25 -7.73
C LEU A 148 -17.87 -1.94 -7.07
N PRO A 149 -18.14 -1.75 -5.76
CA PRO A 149 -17.59 -0.63 -5.03
C PRO A 149 -16.06 -0.64 -5.02
N ALA A 150 -15.45 0.56 -5.10
CA ALA A 150 -14.01 0.73 -4.98
C ALA A 150 -13.54 0.43 -3.55
N THR A 151 -12.41 -0.28 -3.43
CA THR A 151 -11.80 -0.73 -2.15
C THR A 151 -10.77 0.25 -1.59
N GLY A 152 -10.74 1.47 -2.13
CA GLY A 152 -9.91 2.57 -1.67
C GLY A 152 -10.02 3.78 -2.59
N THR A 153 -9.28 4.84 -2.26
CA THR A 153 -9.20 6.08 -3.03
C THR A 153 -7.83 6.22 -3.67
N LEU A 154 -7.78 6.79 -4.88
CA LEU A 154 -6.53 6.98 -5.62
C LEU A 154 -5.52 7.77 -4.77
N TYR A 155 -4.36 7.15 -4.51
CA TYR A 155 -3.23 7.78 -3.84
C TYR A 155 -2.63 8.90 -4.70
N GLU A 156 -2.22 9.98 -4.06
CA GLU A 156 -1.63 11.16 -4.68
C GLU A 156 -0.38 10.82 -5.49
N GLY A 157 0.44 9.90 -4.99
CA GLY A 157 1.63 9.42 -5.71
C GLY A 157 1.28 8.73 -7.04
N PHE A 158 0.19 7.96 -7.08
CA PHE A 158 -0.28 7.29 -8.29
C PHE A 158 -1.05 8.23 -9.23
N ALA A 159 -1.67 9.28 -8.69
CA ALA A 159 -2.23 10.36 -9.52
C ALA A 159 -1.12 11.16 -10.23
N GLN A 160 0.01 11.36 -9.55
CA GLN A 160 1.18 12.07 -10.07
C GLN A 160 1.98 11.22 -11.07
N ASP A 161 2.19 9.94 -10.78
CA ASP A 161 2.84 8.98 -11.66
C ASP A 161 2.02 7.67 -11.71
N PRO A 162 1.20 7.49 -12.77
CA PRO A 162 0.37 6.31 -12.92
C PRO A 162 1.16 5.06 -13.38
N SER A 163 2.50 5.08 -13.34
CA SER A 163 3.30 3.91 -13.66
C SER A 163 3.12 2.78 -12.64
N TYR A 164 2.62 1.65 -13.13
CA TYR A 164 2.43 0.44 -12.33
C TYR A 164 3.56 -0.57 -12.46
N GLU A 165 4.65 -0.21 -13.16
CA GLU A 165 5.78 -1.11 -13.33
C GLU A 165 6.43 -1.37 -11.97
N ARG A 166 6.59 -2.65 -11.64
CA ARG A 166 7.25 -3.11 -10.42
C ARG A 166 8.27 -4.15 -10.80
N THR A 167 9.37 -4.19 -10.07
CA THR A 167 10.44 -5.13 -10.32
C THR A 167 10.63 -6.08 -9.15
N TRP A 168 11.03 -7.31 -9.44
CA TRP A 168 11.57 -8.26 -8.49
C TRP A 168 12.99 -8.61 -8.90
N LYS A 169 13.97 -8.37 -8.01
CA LYS A 169 15.40 -8.58 -8.29
C LYS A 169 15.85 -7.95 -9.62
N GLY A 170 15.30 -6.77 -9.93
CA GLY A 170 15.63 -5.98 -11.13
C GLY A 170 14.87 -6.39 -12.41
N THR A 171 13.98 -7.37 -12.36
CA THR A 171 13.17 -7.81 -13.51
C THR A 171 11.74 -7.32 -13.35
N PRO A 172 11.10 -6.71 -14.38
CA PRO A 172 9.67 -6.38 -14.33
C PRO A 172 8.83 -7.62 -14.04
N GLU A 173 7.96 -7.55 -13.03
CA GLU A 173 7.18 -8.68 -12.54
C GLU A 173 5.73 -8.25 -12.28
N PRO A 174 4.73 -9.04 -12.69
CA PRO A 174 3.36 -8.81 -12.28
C PRO A 174 3.20 -8.90 -10.76
N TRP A 175 2.31 -8.10 -10.19
CA TRP A 175 2.17 -7.99 -8.74
C TRP A 175 0.73 -7.97 -8.28
N TRP A 176 0.49 -8.52 -7.10
CA TRP A 176 -0.84 -8.66 -6.53
C TRP A 176 -1.36 -7.34 -5.95
N THR A 177 -2.61 -7.01 -6.26
CA THR A 177 -3.39 -6.05 -5.47
C THR A 177 -4.13 -6.77 -4.35
N ARG A 178 -4.60 -6.00 -3.36
CA ARG A 178 -5.52 -6.47 -2.31
C ARG A 178 -6.86 -6.99 -2.85
N ASP A 179 -7.19 -6.72 -4.11
CA ASP A 179 -8.42 -7.21 -4.74
C ASP A 179 -8.25 -8.52 -5.51
N GLY A 180 -7.08 -9.17 -5.39
CA GLY A 180 -6.75 -10.38 -6.15
C GLY A 180 -6.52 -10.11 -7.64
N LEU A 181 -6.26 -8.85 -8.03
CA LEU A 181 -5.86 -8.50 -9.38
C LEU A 181 -4.35 -8.65 -9.52
N LEU A 182 -3.90 -9.21 -10.64
CA LEU A 182 -2.48 -9.26 -10.99
C LEU A 182 -2.14 -8.15 -11.99
N VAL A 183 -1.52 -7.07 -11.50
CA VAL A 183 -1.19 -5.90 -12.31
C VAL A 183 -0.02 -6.22 -13.24
N GLY A 184 -0.10 -5.80 -14.51
CA GLY A 184 0.93 -6.12 -15.51
C GLY A 184 0.79 -7.50 -16.15
N TYR A 185 -0.25 -8.27 -15.80
CA TYR A 185 -0.56 -9.57 -16.39
C TYR A 185 -1.74 -9.51 -17.36
N SER A 186 -1.60 -10.15 -18.53
CA SER A 186 -2.70 -10.30 -19.50
C SER A 186 -3.36 -11.67 -19.35
N GLY A 187 -4.48 -11.74 -18.64
CA GLY A 187 -5.25 -12.98 -18.49
C GLY A 187 -6.10 -12.99 -17.23
N THR A 188 -6.72 -14.13 -16.95
CA THR A 188 -7.35 -14.39 -15.66
C THR A 188 -6.27 -14.96 -14.72
N PRO A 189 -5.83 -14.20 -13.70
CA PRO A 189 -4.81 -14.69 -12.81
C PRO A 189 -5.33 -15.89 -12.02
N GLN A 190 -4.46 -16.87 -11.75
CA GLN A 190 -4.75 -17.93 -10.79
C GLN A 190 -4.24 -17.47 -9.42
N LEU A 191 -5.13 -17.35 -8.43
CA LEU A 191 -4.75 -16.84 -7.10
C LEU A 191 -3.68 -17.68 -6.42
N THR A 192 -3.56 -18.96 -6.81
CA THR A 192 -2.56 -19.91 -6.32
C THR A 192 -1.17 -19.76 -6.95
N GLU A 193 -1.02 -18.96 -8.00
CA GLU A 193 0.28 -18.73 -8.61
C GLU A 193 1.07 -17.66 -7.84
N PRO A 194 2.38 -17.87 -7.61
CA PRO A 194 3.19 -16.87 -6.94
C PRO A 194 3.40 -15.65 -7.85
N ALA A 195 3.27 -14.46 -7.27
CA ALA A 195 3.63 -13.21 -7.92
C ALA A 195 4.19 -12.20 -6.91
N ALA A 196 4.66 -11.06 -7.39
CA ALA A 196 5.26 -10.04 -6.55
C ALA A 196 4.28 -9.44 -5.54
N LEU A 197 4.78 -9.24 -4.31
CA LEU A 197 4.10 -8.50 -3.25
C LEU A 197 4.68 -7.09 -3.16
N VAL A 198 3.82 -6.09 -3.32
CA VAL A 198 4.18 -4.67 -3.28
C VAL A 198 3.47 -4.04 -2.09
N PRO A 199 4.06 -4.14 -0.88
CA PRO A 199 3.38 -3.71 0.33
C PRO A 199 3.38 -2.20 0.49
N ALA A 200 2.43 -1.72 1.29
CA ALA A 200 2.33 -0.36 1.77
C ALA A 200 2.13 -0.35 3.29
N PHE A 201 2.59 0.73 3.94
CA PHE A 201 2.43 0.96 5.37
C PHE A 201 2.23 2.45 5.67
N CYS A 202 1.69 2.74 6.85
CA CYS A 202 1.49 4.10 7.34
C CYS A 202 2.37 4.44 8.54
N LEU A 203 2.74 5.73 8.66
CA LEU A 203 3.40 6.34 9.84
C LEU A 203 2.59 7.50 10.41
#